data_AF-A0A9E5TMZ9-F1
#
_entry.id   AF-A0A9E5TMZ9-F1
#
_cell.length_a   1.000
_cell.length_b   1.000
_cell.length_c   1.000
_cell.angle_alpha   90.00
_cell.angle_beta   90.00
_cell.angle_gamma   90.00
#
_symmetry.space_group_name_H-M   'P 1'
#
loop_
_entity.id
_entity.type
_entity.pdbx_description
1 polymer ?
#
loop_
_entity_poly.entity_id
_entity_poly.type
_entity_poly.pdbx_seq_one_letter_code
_entity_poly.pdbx_strand_id
1 'polypeptide(L)'
;MPDFKFWDDRLSLRYLKAKDYPGAARQAIKEMHRQVGALKFDENGIAKRGVLVRHLVMPGNVAGTESIMRFLAEEVSSDTYVNMMAQYRPAGKVSAEKYAEINRRITTDEFEAAMLGARRAGLWRFDDRRPLRALAFLLQP
;
A
#
# COMPACT_ATOMS: atom_id res chain seq x y z
N MET A 1 -6.63 7.06 8.58
CA MET A 1 -5.93 5.93 7.93
C MET A 1 -6.54 5.71 6.54
N PRO A 2 -6.07 6.44 5.51
CA PRO A 2 -6.57 6.30 4.14
C PRO A 2 -6.02 5.06 3.44
N ASP A 3 -6.77 4.57 2.47
CA ASP A 3 -6.29 3.58 1.49
C ASP A 3 -6.02 4.28 0.16
N PHE A 4 -4.88 3.98 -0.48
CA PHE A 4 -4.63 4.34 -1.88
C PHE A 4 -4.69 3.07 -2.74
N LYS A 5 -5.78 2.90 -3.49
CA LYS A 5 -6.10 1.65 -4.19
C LYS A 5 -5.55 1.57 -5.62
N PHE A 6 -5.71 2.62 -6.42
CA PHE A 6 -5.37 2.63 -7.85
C PHE A 6 -4.84 3.99 -8.28
N TRP A 7 -3.77 4.00 -9.06
CA TRP A 7 -3.18 5.20 -9.65
C TRP A 7 -3.88 5.68 -10.93
N ASP A 8 -4.33 4.74 -11.77
CA ASP A 8 -4.85 5.02 -13.10
C ASP A 8 -6.38 5.22 -13.10
N ASP A 9 -6.86 6.25 -13.81
CA ASP A 9 -8.28 6.59 -13.91
C ASP A 9 -9.11 5.48 -14.57
N ARG A 10 -8.57 4.80 -15.59
CA ARG A 10 -9.28 3.74 -16.32
C ARG A 10 -9.41 2.50 -15.45
N LEU A 11 -8.35 2.12 -14.73
CA LEU A 11 -8.38 0.99 -13.78
C LEU A 11 -9.28 1.30 -12.57
N SER A 12 -9.26 2.54 -12.09
CA SER A 12 -10.17 3.01 -11.04
C SER A 12 -11.63 2.94 -11.48
N LEU A 13 -11.96 3.39 -12.69
CA LEU A 13 -13.30 3.21 -13.25
C LEU A 13 -13.66 1.72 -13.41
N ARG A 14 -12.72 0.90 -13.90
CA ARG A 14 -12.95 -0.53 -14.13
C ARG A 14 -13.29 -1.26 -12.83
N TYR A 15 -12.50 -1.08 -11.78
CA TYR A 15 -12.60 -1.86 -10.54
C TYR A 15 -13.43 -1.18 -9.44
N LEU A 16 -13.37 0.15 -9.32
CA LEU A 16 -14.07 0.92 -8.27
C LEU A 16 -15.34 1.61 -8.76
N LYS A 17 -15.56 1.68 -10.08
CA LYS A 17 -16.63 2.50 -10.70
C LYS A 17 -16.50 3.99 -10.37
N ALA A 18 -15.28 4.45 -10.10
CA ALA A 18 -14.94 5.84 -9.79
C ALA A 18 -13.71 6.24 -10.59
N LYS A 19 -13.90 7.00 -11.68
CA LYS A 19 -12.81 7.38 -12.60
C LYS A 19 -11.83 8.37 -11.96
N ASP A 20 -12.36 9.29 -11.15
CA ASP A 20 -11.65 10.39 -10.49
C ASP A 20 -11.00 10.00 -9.14
N TYR A 21 -11.15 8.73 -8.74
CA TYR A 21 -10.62 8.22 -7.48
C TYR A 21 -9.13 8.55 -7.25
N PRO A 22 -8.20 8.37 -8.22
CA PRO A 22 -6.79 8.67 -7.97
C PRO A 22 -6.56 10.14 -7.65
N GLY A 23 -7.29 11.05 -8.30
CA GLY A 23 -7.26 12.48 -8.00
C GLY A 23 -7.78 12.78 -6.60
N ALA A 24 -8.96 12.28 -6.27
CA ALA A 24 -9.59 12.46 -4.96
C ALA A 24 -8.74 11.88 -3.81
N ALA A 25 -8.18 10.69 -3.99
CA ALA A 25 -7.33 10.02 -3.01
C ALA A 25 -6.05 10.84 -2.73
N ARG A 26 -5.39 11.36 -3.77
CA ARG A 26 -4.20 12.21 -3.61
C ARG A 26 -4.51 13.47 -2.79
N GLN A 27 -5.59 14.16 -3.13
CA GLN A 27 -5.99 15.37 -2.40
C GLN A 27 -6.35 15.08 -0.94
N ALA A 28 -7.13 14.02 -0.71
CA ALA A 28 -7.48 13.60 0.64
C ALA A 28 -6.25 13.24 1.47
N ILE A 29 -5.30 12.48 0.91
CA ILE A 29 -4.08 12.07 1.64
C ILE A 29 -3.20 13.29 1.97
N LYS A 30 -3.02 14.21 1.03
CA LYS A 30 -2.27 15.46 1.27
C LYS A 30 -2.92 16.28 2.39
N GLU A 31 -4.24 16.41 2.36
CA GLU A 31 -4.97 17.16 3.38
C GLU A 31 -4.90 16.48 4.76
N MET A 32 -5.07 15.16 4.81
CA MET A 32 -4.90 14.40 6.05
C MET A 32 -3.49 14.57 6.62
N HIS A 33 -2.46 14.49 5.77
CA HIS A 33 -1.08 14.70 6.21
C HIS A 33 -0.85 16.14 6.68
N ARG A 34 -1.39 17.15 5.99
CA ARG A 34 -1.33 18.55 6.43
C ARG A 34 -1.92 18.76 7.82
N GLN A 35 -3.02 18.07 8.16
CA GLN A 35 -3.71 18.22 9.44
C GLN A 35 -3.02 17.51 10.61
N VAL A 36 -2.45 16.31 10.40
CA VAL A 36 -1.94 15.48 11.50
C VAL A 36 -0.47 15.06 11.38
N GLY A 37 0.16 15.30 10.23
CA GLY A 37 1.56 14.99 9.94
C GLY A 37 1.85 13.49 9.81
N ALA A 38 3.14 13.17 9.77
CA ALA A 38 3.65 11.81 9.79
C ALA A 38 3.21 11.06 11.05
N LEU A 39 3.04 9.74 10.93
CA LEU A 39 2.63 8.89 12.05
C LEU A 39 3.66 8.95 13.20
N LYS A 40 3.19 9.24 14.41
CA LYS A 40 3.96 9.27 15.65
C LYS A 40 3.51 8.14 16.57
N PHE A 41 4.49 7.53 17.23
CA PHE A 41 4.30 6.48 18.21
C PHE A 41 4.70 7.00 19.59
N ASP A 42 4.15 6.43 20.65
CA ASP A 42 4.67 6.62 22.00
C ASP A 42 5.85 5.70 22.30
N GLU A 43 6.36 5.79 23.52
CA GLU A 43 7.46 4.96 24.05
C GLU A 43 7.18 3.46 24.02
N ASN A 44 5.91 3.05 23.99
CA ASN A 44 5.49 1.64 23.91
C ASN A 44 5.25 1.19 22.45
N GLY A 45 5.54 2.06 21.47
CA GLY A 45 5.31 1.78 20.05
C GLY A 45 3.84 1.83 19.64
N ILE A 46 2.96 2.44 20.45
CA ILE A 46 1.54 2.61 20.12
C ILE A 46 1.36 3.89 19.30
N ALA A 47 0.70 3.77 18.15
CA ALA A 47 0.42 4.92 17.29
C ALA A 47 -0.49 5.93 18.03
N LYS A 48 -0.05 7.18 18.16
CA LYS A 48 -0.80 8.26 18.83
C LYS A 48 -1.48 9.22 17.89
N ARG A 49 -0.79 9.65 16.82
CA ARG A 49 -1.28 10.66 15.88
C ARG A 49 -0.54 10.59 14.55
N GLY A 50 -1.22 10.90 13.45
CA GLY A 50 -0.63 11.06 12.13
C GLY A 50 -1.28 10.14 11.10
N VAL A 51 -0.72 10.12 9.88
CA VAL A 51 -1.26 9.34 8.76
C VAL A 51 -0.52 8.02 8.59
N LEU A 52 -1.30 6.93 8.62
CA LEU A 52 -0.93 5.61 8.12
C LEU A 52 -1.66 5.40 6.79
N VAL A 53 -0.92 5.31 5.69
CA VAL A 53 -1.50 4.98 4.37
C VAL A 53 -1.45 3.47 4.18
N ARG A 54 -2.55 2.88 3.71
CA ARG A 54 -2.57 1.46 3.35
C ARG A 54 -2.61 1.29 1.84
N HIS A 55 -1.88 0.30 1.35
CA HIS A 55 -1.83 -0.02 -0.07
C HIS A 55 -1.91 -1.53 -0.27
N LEU A 56 -2.92 -1.98 -1.02
CA LEU A 56 -3.07 -3.38 -1.40
C LEU A 56 -2.29 -3.62 -2.68
N VAL A 57 -1.26 -4.46 -2.62
CA VAL A 57 -0.53 -4.90 -3.82
C VAL A 57 -1.44 -5.83 -4.61
N MET A 58 -1.57 -5.56 -5.91
CA MET A 58 -2.48 -6.26 -6.81
C MET A 58 -1.73 -7.04 -7.89
N PRO A 59 -2.29 -8.17 -8.38
CA PRO A 59 -1.70 -8.93 -9.47
C PRO A 59 -1.40 -8.06 -10.70
N GLY A 60 -0.25 -8.29 -11.35
CA GLY A 60 0.14 -7.57 -12.56
C GLY A 60 0.35 -6.07 -12.36
N ASN A 61 0.56 -5.61 -11.12
CA ASN A 61 0.73 -4.19 -10.77
C ASN A 61 -0.45 -3.31 -11.23
N VAL A 62 -1.67 -3.84 -11.33
CA VAL A 62 -2.83 -3.06 -11.76
C VAL A 62 -3.16 -1.89 -10.81
N ALA A 63 -2.69 -1.95 -9.57
CA ALA A 63 -2.83 -0.84 -8.62
C ALA A 63 -1.96 0.37 -8.99
N GLY A 64 -0.88 0.19 -9.75
CA GLY A 64 0.11 1.23 -10.03
C GLY A 64 0.93 1.58 -8.79
N THR A 65 1.44 0.56 -8.10
CA THR A 65 2.11 0.68 -6.81
C THR A 65 3.26 1.68 -6.84
N GLU A 66 4.16 1.58 -7.83
CA GLU A 66 5.34 2.46 -7.91
C GLU A 66 4.95 3.95 -7.99
N SER A 67 3.94 4.29 -8.80
CA SER A 67 3.46 5.66 -8.92
C SER A 67 2.83 6.17 -7.63
N ILE A 68 2.08 5.32 -6.93
CA ILE A 68 1.52 5.65 -5.60
C ILE A 68 2.65 5.91 -4.61
N MET A 69 3.67 5.05 -4.55
CA MET A 69 4.79 5.23 -3.62
C MET A 69 5.59 6.49 -3.92
N ARG A 70 5.82 6.79 -5.20
CA ARG A 70 6.46 8.03 -5.65
C ARG A 70 5.68 9.26 -5.19
N PHE A 71 4.36 9.27 -5.42
CA PHE A 71 3.49 10.34 -4.94
C PHE A 71 3.59 10.53 -3.42
N LEU A 72 3.55 9.43 -2.64
CA LEU A 72 3.64 9.53 -1.19
C LEU A 72 4.99 10.10 -0.74
N ALA A 73 6.09 9.68 -1.37
CA ALA A 73 7.42 10.17 -1.00
C ALA A 73 7.65 11.63 -1.41
N GLU A 74 7.30 11.98 -2.65
CA GLU A 74 7.65 13.26 -3.28
C GLU A 74 6.65 14.37 -2.95
N GLU A 75 5.35 14.04 -2.82
CA GLU A 75 4.30 15.05 -2.63
C GLU A 75 3.65 15.07 -1.24
N VAL A 76 3.83 14.01 -0.43
CA VAL A 76 3.27 13.93 0.92
C VAL A 76 4.38 14.05 1.96
N SER A 77 5.26 13.05 2.05
CA SER A 77 6.47 13.02 2.86
C SER A 77 7.17 11.67 2.69
N SER A 78 8.50 11.65 2.63
CA SER A 78 9.32 10.44 2.75
C SER A 78 9.13 9.70 4.09
N ASP A 79 8.63 10.38 5.12
CA ASP A 79 8.28 9.82 6.43
C ASP A 79 6.83 9.29 6.50
N THR A 80 6.14 9.20 5.37
CA THR A 80 4.82 8.56 5.30
C THR A 80 4.95 7.10 5.69
N TYR A 81 4.21 6.69 6.72
CA TYR A 81 4.13 5.28 7.11
C TYR A 81 3.17 4.56 6.17
N VAL A 82 3.66 3.51 5.50
CA VAL A 82 2.88 2.74 4.54
C VAL A 82 2.70 1.29 5.02
N ASN A 83 1.45 0.86 5.11
CA ASN A 83 1.11 -0.56 5.26
C ASN A 83 1.03 -1.21 3.87
N MET A 84 1.96 -2.12 3.57
CA MET A 84 2.05 -2.81 2.28
C MET A 84 1.38 -4.18 2.40
N MET A 85 0.17 -4.31 1.84
CA MET A 85 -0.64 -5.50 2.04
C MET A 85 -0.48 -6.50 0.90
N ALA A 86 -0.04 -7.72 1.22
CA ALA A 86 0.02 -8.88 0.33
C ALA A 86 -1.29 -9.71 0.30
N GLN A 87 -2.40 -9.11 0.72
CA GLN A 87 -3.60 -9.86 1.16
C GLN A 87 -4.67 -10.01 0.07
N TYR A 88 -4.37 -9.68 -1.17
CA TYR A 88 -5.35 -9.78 -2.24
C TYR A 88 -5.78 -11.23 -2.50
N ARG A 89 -7.10 -11.44 -2.58
CA ARG A 89 -7.72 -12.72 -2.93
C ARG A 89 -8.87 -12.43 -3.90
N PRO A 90 -8.94 -13.12 -5.06
CA PRO A 90 -10.09 -13.05 -5.95
C PRO A 90 -11.38 -13.38 -5.20
N ALA A 91 -12.42 -12.56 -5.40
CA ALA A 91 -13.72 -12.74 -4.75
C ALA A 91 -14.84 -12.04 -5.53
N GLY A 92 -16.09 -12.39 -5.23
CA GLY A 92 -17.28 -11.75 -5.79
C GLY A 92 -17.41 -11.96 -7.29
N LYS A 93 -17.27 -10.88 -8.07
CA LYS A 93 -17.44 -10.88 -9.54
C LYS A 93 -16.18 -11.23 -10.33
N VAL A 94 -15.07 -11.54 -9.65
CA VAL A 94 -13.80 -11.91 -10.29
C VAL A 94 -13.86 -13.37 -10.72
N SER A 95 -13.63 -13.64 -12.00
CA SER A 95 -13.64 -14.96 -12.61
C SER A 95 -12.68 -15.00 -13.82
N ALA A 96 -12.53 -16.17 -14.44
CA ALA A 96 -11.73 -16.32 -15.66
C ALA A 96 -12.30 -15.53 -16.85
N GLU A 97 -13.62 -15.31 -16.88
CA GLU A 97 -14.30 -14.52 -17.91
C GLU A 97 -14.30 -13.02 -17.59
N LYS A 98 -14.32 -12.68 -16.30
CA LYS A 98 -14.49 -11.31 -15.82
C LYS A 98 -13.40 -10.93 -14.84
N TYR A 99 -12.57 -9.96 -15.25
CA TYR A 99 -11.38 -9.54 -14.51
C TYR A 99 -10.33 -10.64 -14.38
N ALA A 100 -10.12 -11.40 -15.48
CA ALA A 100 -9.15 -12.49 -15.55
C ALA A 100 -7.75 -12.06 -15.07
N GLU A 101 -7.37 -10.81 -15.34
CA GLU A 101 -6.08 -10.23 -14.98
C GLU A 101 -5.81 -10.18 -13.47
N ILE A 102 -6.87 -10.16 -12.64
CA ILE A 102 -6.79 -10.20 -11.18
C ILE A 102 -7.43 -11.47 -10.61
N ASN A 103 -7.73 -12.49 -11.42
CA ASN A 103 -8.29 -13.75 -10.93
C ASN A 103 -7.24 -14.71 -10.34
N ARG A 104 -6.29 -14.17 -9.57
CA ARG A 104 -5.28 -14.93 -8.82
C ARG A 104 -4.78 -14.15 -7.62
N ARG A 105 -4.06 -14.81 -6.72
CA ARG A 105 -3.27 -14.11 -5.69
C ARG A 105 -2.02 -13.48 -6.31
N ILE A 106 -1.43 -12.54 -5.59
CA ILE A 106 -0.11 -12.02 -5.94
C ILE A 106 0.96 -13.07 -5.72
N THR A 107 2.04 -13.02 -6.50
CA THR A 107 3.24 -13.81 -6.26
C THR A 107 4.15 -13.12 -5.23
N THR A 108 5.12 -13.86 -4.69
CA THR A 108 6.17 -13.28 -3.85
C THR A 108 6.95 -12.21 -4.62
N ASP A 109 7.32 -12.47 -5.87
CA ASP A 109 8.07 -11.53 -6.71
C ASP A 109 7.31 -10.23 -6.96
N GLU A 110 5.99 -10.27 -7.13
CA GLU A 110 5.17 -9.07 -7.26
C GLU A 110 5.17 -8.23 -5.98
N PHE A 111 5.13 -8.88 -4.82
CA PHE A 111 5.22 -8.20 -3.54
C PHE A 111 6.61 -7.60 -3.30
N GLU A 112 7.68 -8.36 -3.57
CA GLU A 112 9.06 -7.88 -3.44
C GLU A 112 9.35 -6.73 -4.42
N ALA A 113 8.85 -6.80 -5.65
CA ALA A 113 8.96 -5.71 -6.62
C ALA A 113 8.22 -4.45 -6.14
N ALA A 114 7.04 -4.60 -5.53
CA ALA A 114 6.29 -3.50 -4.93
C ALA A 114 7.05 -2.87 -3.76
N MET A 115 7.63 -3.68 -2.87
CA MET A 115 8.47 -3.22 -1.76
C MET A 115 9.74 -2.50 -2.24
N LEU A 116 10.42 -3.06 -3.25
CA LEU A 116 11.58 -2.42 -3.88
C LEU A 116 11.20 -1.09 -4.52
N GLY A 117 10.07 -1.02 -5.23
CA GLY A 117 9.54 0.22 -5.79
C GLY A 117 9.30 1.28 -4.72
N ALA A 118 8.72 0.89 -3.58
CA ALA A 118 8.51 1.79 -2.45
C ALA A 118 9.83 2.33 -1.86
N ARG A 119 10.83 1.46 -1.69
CA ARG A 119 12.17 1.86 -1.22
C ARG A 119 12.88 2.79 -2.21
N ARG A 120 12.80 2.49 -3.51
CA ARG A 120 13.37 3.35 -4.57
C ARG A 120 12.71 4.73 -4.64
N ALA A 121 11.43 4.82 -4.30
CA ALA A 121 10.74 6.10 -4.16
C ALA A 121 11.23 6.93 -2.95
N GLY A 122 11.98 6.34 -2.02
CA GLY A 122 12.49 7.01 -0.81
C GLY A 122 11.64 6.79 0.43
N LEU A 123 10.63 5.90 0.38
CA LEU A 123 9.89 5.49 1.56
C LEU A 123 10.68 4.46 2.36
N TRP A 124 10.66 4.60 3.68
CA TRP A 124 11.44 3.75 4.57
C TRP A 124 10.62 3.17 5.74
N ARG A 125 9.43 3.71 6.01
CA ARG A 125 8.55 3.32 7.13
C ARG A 125 7.45 2.37 6.65
N PHE A 126 7.65 1.07 6.87
CA PHE A 126 6.70 0.02 6.47
C PHE A 126 6.19 -0.79 7.67
N ASP A 127 5.02 -1.41 7.54
CA ASP A 127 4.56 -2.39 8.54
C ASP A 127 5.37 -3.69 8.42
N ASP A 128 6.49 -3.75 9.13
CA ASP A 128 7.30 -4.94 9.19
C ASP A 128 6.62 -5.98 10.08
N ARG A 129 5.69 -6.74 9.50
CA ARG A 129 5.17 -7.97 10.12
C ARG A 129 6.19 -9.07 9.92
N ARG A 130 7.36 -8.95 10.55
CA ARG A 130 8.19 -10.13 10.77
C ARG A 130 7.31 -11.17 11.47
N PRO A 131 7.02 -12.32 10.85
CA PRO A 131 6.39 -13.39 11.60
C PRO A 131 7.35 -13.71 12.75
N LEU A 132 6.83 -13.81 13.97
CA LEU A 132 7.58 -14.21 15.18
C LEU A 132 8.40 -15.51 14.98
N ARG A 133 8.17 -16.25 13.89
CA ARG A 133 8.97 -17.41 13.46
C ARG A 133 10.42 -17.08 13.09
N ALA A 134 10.77 -15.85 12.72
CA ALA A 134 12.16 -15.49 12.38
C ALA A 134 13.07 -15.35 13.62
N LEU A 135 12.52 -15.22 14.83
CA LEU A 135 13.31 -15.24 16.08
C LEU A 135 13.56 -16.65 16.63
N ALA A 136 12.89 -17.68 16.10
CA ALA A 136 13.07 -19.06 16.58
C ALA A 136 14.41 -19.69 16.16
N PHE A 137 15.15 -19.09 15.23
CA PHE A 137 16.46 -19.59 14.77
C PHE A 137 17.67 -18.99 15.51
N LEU A 138 17.47 -17.99 16.38
CA LEU A 138 18.55 -17.36 17.16
C LEU A 138 18.58 -17.77 18.63
N LEU A 139 17.72 -18.71 19.04
CA LEU A 139 17.62 -19.21 20.42
C LEU A 139 17.46 -20.73 20.45
N GLN A 140 18.37 -21.45 19.79
CA GLN A 140 18.69 -22.83 20.18
C GLN A 140 20.16 -22.87 20.62
N PRO A 141 20.46 -23.50 21.79
CA PRO A 141 21.78 -23.50 22.40
C PRO A 141 22.83 -24.27 21.59
#